data_AF-A0A538ILI8-F1
#
_entry.id   AF-A0A538ILI8-F1
#
_cell.length_a   1.000
_cell.length_b   1.000
_cell.length_c   1.000
_cell.angle_alpha   90.00
_cell.angle_beta   90.00
_cell.angle_gamma   90.00
#
_symmetry.space_group_name_H-M   'P 1'
#
loop_
_entity.id
_entity.type
_entity.pdbx_description
1 polymer ?
#
loop_
_entity_poly.entity_id
_entity_poly.type
_entity_poly.pdbx_seq_one_letter_code
_entity_poly.pdbx_strand_id
1 'polypeptide(L)'
;MSPRFDEPAISLFVREHEEPGIEVRVNFGLFAGRHATPAEIDDLAASLRELVPEFAIVAEERHEFGGDVEASVHQVVIEVAQEHDAGVPEVLGEQIVLAANGWALDCIASRHGAGAL
;
A
#
# COMPACT_ATOMS: atom_id res chain seq x y z
N MET A 1 -8.28 4.99 -43.93
CA MET A 1 -7.36 4.15 -43.13
C MET A 1 -8.02 3.96 -41.77
N SER A 2 -8.66 2.82 -41.54
CA SER A 2 -9.32 2.54 -40.26
C SER A 2 -8.26 2.16 -39.22
N PRO A 3 -8.31 2.66 -37.98
CA PRO A 3 -7.38 2.23 -36.94
C PRO A 3 -7.64 0.75 -36.61
N ARG A 4 -6.57 -0.04 -36.54
CA ARG A 4 -6.62 -1.42 -36.04
C ARG A 4 -6.86 -1.35 -34.53
N PHE A 5 -7.97 -1.90 -34.06
CA PHE A 5 -8.35 -1.93 -32.64
C PHE A 5 -7.65 -3.08 -31.84
N ASP A 6 -6.54 -3.61 -32.34
CA ASP A 6 -5.89 -4.81 -31.77
C ASP A 6 -4.52 -4.52 -31.14
N GLU A 7 -4.22 -3.25 -30.86
CA GLU A 7 -3.02 -2.87 -30.12
C GLU A 7 -3.33 -2.86 -28.63
N PRO A 8 -2.57 -3.56 -27.77
CA PRO A 8 -2.85 -3.59 -26.34
C PRO A 8 -2.79 -2.16 -25.80
N ALA A 9 -3.83 -1.77 -25.06
CA ALA A 9 -3.89 -0.48 -24.40
C ALA A 9 -2.93 -0.47 -23.19
N ILE A 10 -1.63 -0.39 -23.48
CA ILE A 10 -0.55 -0.38 -22.48
C ILE A 10 -0.61 0.89 -21.62
N SER A 11 -1.21 1.96 -22.14
CA SER A 11 -1.38 3.23 -21.43
C SER A 11 -2.81 3.75 -21.59
N LEU A 12 -3.40 4.19 -20.48
CA LEU A 12 -4.72 4.81 -20.45
C LEU A 12 -4.58 6.22 -19.86
N PHE A 13 -5.24 7.20 -20.47
CA PHE A 13 -5.38 8.52 -19.88
C PHE A 13 -6.54 8.50 -18.89
N VAL A 14 -6.22 8.37 -17.61
CA VAL A 14 -7.20 8.40 -16.52
C VAL A 14 -7.48 9.86 -16.16
N ARG A 15 -8.73 10.30 -16.34
CA ARG A 15 -9.16 11.68 -16.04
C ARG A 15 -9.68 11.83 -14.62
N GLU A 16 -10.33 10.80 -14.12
CA GLU A 16 -10.92 10.74 -12.78
C GLU A 16 -10.29 9.53 -12.10
N HIS A 17 -9.60 9.78 -10.99
CA HIS A 17 -9.15 8.73 -10.10
C HIS A 17 -10.26 8.56 -9.06
N GLU A 18 -10.79 7.35 -8.94
CA GLU A 18 -11.75 7.04 -7.89
C GLU A 18 -10.99 7.10 -6.56
N GLU A 19 -11.24 8.15 -5.77
CA GLU A 19 -10.57 8.32 -4.48
C GLU A 19 -11.06 7.24 -3.51
N PRO A 20 -10.16 6.58 -2.78
CA PRO A 20 -10.56 5.59 -1.80
C PRO A 20 -11.39 6.24 -0.69
N GLY A 21 -12.37 5.49 -0.16
CA GLY A 21 -13.13 5.91 1.02
C GLY A 21 -12.28 5.92 2.29
N ILE A 22 -11.29 5.04 2.37
CA ILE A 22 -10.27 5.00 3.42
C ILE A 22 -8.91 4.76 2.77
N GLU A 23 -7.93 5.58 3.13
CA GLU A 23 -6.53 5.42 2.74
C GLU A 23 -5.64 5.39 3.99
N VAL A 24 -4.84 4.34 4.15
CA VAL A 24 -3.84 4.22 5.21
C VAL A 24 -2.46 4.04 4.59
N ARG A 25 -1.54 4.97 4.86
CA ARG A 25 -0.16 4.93 4.35
C ARG A 25 0.83 4.53 5.44
N VAL A 26 1.66 3.54 5.13
CA VAL A 26 2.76 3.07 5.98
C VAL A 26 4.08 3.50 5.36
N ASN A 27 4.85 4.34 6.05
CA ASN A 27 6.20 4.75 5.66
C ASN A 27 7.23 3.63 5.90
N PHE A 28 7.04 2.48 5.29
CA PHE A 28 7.79 1.26 5.57
C PHE A 28 9.30 1.44 5.33
N GLY A 29 9.68 2.00 4.18
CA GLY A 29 11.08 2.17 3.80
C GLY A 29 11.88 3.05 4.75
N LEU A 30 11.23 4.06 5.35
CA LEU A 30 11.88 4.96 6.31
C LEU A 30 12.36 4.20 7.55
N PHE A 31 11.60 3.21 8.02
CA PHE A 31 11.91 2.46 9.24
C PHE A 31 12.60 1.12 8.97
N ALA A 32 12.26 0.43 7.87
CA ALA A 32 12.84 -0.85 7.50
C ALA A 32 14.13 -0.74 6.67
N GLY A 33 14.35 0.40 6.01
CA GLY A 33 15.49 0.64 5.10
C GLY A 33 15.41 -0.16 3.80
N ARG A 34 14.22 -0.63 3.40
CA ARG A 34 13.94 -1.41 2.18
C ARG A 34 12.45 -1.36 1.83
N HIS A 35 12.08 -1.86 0.66
CA HIS A 35 10.68 -2.16 0.33
C HIS A 35 10.17 -3.39 1.10
N ALA A 36 8.86 -3.46 1.30
CA ALA A 36 8.18 -4.66 1.81
C ALA A 36 8.26 -5.78 0.76
N THR A 37 8.54 -7.00 1.21
CA THR A 37 8.60 -8.17 0.33
C THR A 37 7.19 -8.68 -0.01
N PRO A 38 7.01 -9.45 -1.10
CA PRO A 38 5.71 -10.02 -1.43
C PRO A 38 5.10 -10.86 -0.29
N ALA A 39 5.91 -11.67 0.41
CA ALA A 39 5.43 -12.48 1.52
C ALA A 39 4.91 -11.63 2.69
N GLU A 40 5.60 -10.52 3.00
CA GLU A 40 5.13 -9.61 4.04
C GLU A 40 3.82 -8.90 3.61
N ILE A 41 3.67 -8.58 2.33
CA ILE A 41 2.40 -8.03 1.82
C ILE A 41 1.27 -9.06 1.93
N ASP A 42 1.55 -10.34 1.65
CA ASP A 42 0.58 -11.43 1.84
C ASP A 42 0.17 -11.57 3.31
N ASP A 43 1.11 -11.44 4.26
CA ASP A 43 0.84 -11.48 5.70
C ASP A 43 -0.02 -10.29 6.16
N LEU A 44 0.25 -9.09 5.63
CA LEU A 44 -0.58 -7.91 5.85
C LEU A 44 -2.00 -8.14 5.30
N ALA A 45 -2.12 -8.66 4.08
CA ALA A 45 -3.42 -8.97 3.47
C ALA A 45 -4.22 -9.98 4.30
N ALA A 46 -3.56 -11.01 4.85
CA ALA A 46 -4.22 -11.98 5.72
C ALA A 46 -4.81 -11.31 6.98
N SER A 47 -4.08 -10.37 7.58
CA SER A 47 -4.55 -9.62 8.76
C SER A 47 -5.70 -8.66 8.42
N LEU A 48 -5.63 -7.97 7.28
CA LEU A 48 -6.67 -7.02 6.86
C LEU A 48 -7.99 -7.69 6.45
N ARG A 49 -7.96 -8.92 5.93
CA ARG A 49 -9.17 -9.70 5.58
C ARG A 49 -10.09 -9.97 6.78
N GLU A 50 -9.57 -9.92 8.00
CA GLU A 50 -10.40 -10.06 9.21
C GLU A 50 -11.20 -8.78 9.50
N LEU A 51 -10.79 -7.63 8.96
CA LEU A 51 -11.41 -6.32 9.16
C LEU A 51 -12.33 -5.95 8.00
N VAL A 52 -11.88 -6.16 6.77
CA VAL A 52 -12.58 -5.75 5.55
C VAL A 52 -12.39 -6.80 4.45
N PRO A 53 -13.47 -7.24 3.77
CA PRO A 53 -13.39 -8.33 2.79
C PRO A 53 -12.72 -7.91 1.48
N GLU A 54 -12.85 -6.64 1.10
CA GLU A 54 -12.33 -6.09 -0.16
C GLU A 54 -11.48 -4.84 0.11
N PHE A 55 -10.24 -4.87 -0.37
CA PHE A 55 -9.26 -3.80 -0.22
C PHE A 55 -8.15 -3.96 -1.26
N ALA A 56 -7.39 -2.89 -1.49
CA ALA A 56 -6.15 -2.93 -2.24
C ALA A 56 -4.95 -2.66 -1.31
N ILE A 57 -3.83 -3.32 -1.60
CA ILE A 57 -2.53 -2.96 -1.03
C ILE A 57 -1.61 -2.56 -2.18
N VAL A 58 -1.11 -1.33 -2.14
CA VAL A 58 -0.15 -0.79 -3.09
C VAL A 58 1.21 -0.69 -2.39
N ALA A 59 2.17 -1.48 -2.85
CA ALA A 59 3.57 -1.31 -2.45
C ALA A 59 4.25 -0.44 -3.51
N GLU A 60 4.58 0.81 -3.15
CA GLU A 60 5.12 1.78 -4.08
C GLU A 60 6.49 2.32 -3.66
N GLU A 61 7.28 2.70 -4.67
CA GLU A 61 8.44 3.56 -4.52
C GLU A 61 8.11 4.92 -5.10
N ARG A 62 8.01 5.91 -4.23
CA ARG A 62 7.71 7.29 -4.62
C ARG A 62 9.01 8.07 -4.76
N HIS A 63 9.28 8.51 -5.98
CA HIS A 63 10.38 9.44 -6.26
C HIS A 63 9.87 10.88 -6.23
N GLU A 64 10.46 11.70 -5.39
CA GLU A 64 10.13 13.12 -5.26
C GLU A 64 11.31 13.96 -5.77
N PHE A 65 11.00 14.86 -6.70
CA PHE A 65 11.96 15.76 -7.32
C PHE A 65 11.49 17.21 -7.14
N GLY A 66 12.30 18.03 -6.49
CA GLY A 66 11.96 19.44 -6.25
C GLY A 66 13.17 20.27 -5.88
N GLY A 67 13.44 21.34 -6.64
CA GLY A 67 14.66 22.14 -6.47
C GLY A 67 15.92 21.27 -6.66
N ASP A 68 16.81 21.28 -5.66
CA ASP A 68 18.02 20.44 -5.62
C ASP A 68 17.83 19.12 -4.84
N VAL A 69 16.59 18.74 -4.52
CA VAL A 69 16.29 17.54 -3.73
C VAL A 69 15.78 16.41 -4.61
N GLU A 70 16.41 15.25 -4.47
CA GLU A 70 15.99 13.96 -5.00
C GLU A 70 15.86 12.99 -3.81
N ALA A 71 14.66 12.43 -3.62
CA ALA A 71 14.40 11.45 -2.57
C ALA A 71 13.54 10.31 -3.11
N SER A 72 13.77 9.10 -2.62
CA SER A 72 12.85 7.97 -2.81
C SER A 72 12.33 7.47 -1.46
N VAL A 73 11.03 7.19 -1.40
CA VAL A 73 10.38 6.64 -0.21
C VAL A 73 9.63 5.38 -0.61
N HIS A 74 9.88 4.27 0.09
CA HIS A 74 9.07 3.07 -0.06
C HIS A 74 7.88 3.12 0.90
N GLN A 75 6.67 3.06 0.35
CA GLN A 75 5.42 3.12 1.10
C GLN A 75 4.58 1.89 0.81
N VAL A 76 3.77 1.50 1.79
CA VAL A 76 2.67 0.56 1.60
C VAL A 76 1.38 1.34 1.86
N VAL A 77 0.51 1.40 0.85
CA VAL A 77 -0.78 2.07 0.89
C VAL A 77 -1.86 1.01 0.95
N ILE A 78 -2.80 1.16 1.88
CA ILE A 78 -3.99 0.33 2.00
C ILE A 78 -5.18 1.20 1.61
N GLU A 79 -5.96 0.73 0.65
CA GLU A 79 -7.11 1.44 0.12
C GLU A 79 -8.36 0.59 0.29
N VAL A 80 -9.42 1.21 0.81
CA VAL A 80 -10.75 0.62 0.88
C VAL A 80 -11.71 1.51 0.10
N ALA A 81 -12.52 0.89 -0.75
CA ALA A 81 -13.51 1.58 -1.57
C ALA A 81 -14.53 2.33 -0.70
N GLN A 82 -15.12 3.38 -1.26
CA GLN A 82 -16.11 4.20 -0.54
C GLN A 82 -17.37 3.40 -0.17
N GLU A 83 -17.79 2.49 -1.04
CA GLU A 83 -18.88 1.54 -0.85
C GLU A 83 -18.45 0.24 -0.13
N HIS A 84 -17.90 0.35 1.07
CA HIS A 84 -17.61 -0.83 1.91
C HIS A 84 -18.75 -1.14 2.90
N ASP A 85 -18.90 -2.41 3.28
CA ASP A 85 -19.88 -2.86 4.29
C ASP A 85 -19.26 -3.11 5.68
N ALA A 86 -17.96 -2.90 5.83
CA ALA A 86 -17.16 -3.20 7.02
C ALA A 86 -17.30 -2.20 8.20
N GLY A 87 -18.40 -1.44 8.25
CA GLY A 87 -18.72 -0.56 9.38
C GLY A 87 -18.48 0.93 9.13
N VAL A 88 -18.22 1.68 10.20
CA VAL A 88 -18.03 3.14 10.15
C VAL A 88 -16.60 3.45 9.69
N PRO A 89 -16.39 4.29 8.64
CA PRO A 89 -15.08 4.50 8.04
C PRO A 89 -13.98 4.93 9.02
N GLU A 90 -14.29 5.82 9.96
CA GLU A 90 -13.33 6.29 10.95
C GLU A 90 -12.85 5.17 11.88
N VAL A 91 -13.78 4.33 12.33
CA VAL A 91 -13.47 3.19 13.23
C VAL A 91 -12.68 2.12 12.47
N LEU A 92 -13.10 1.81 11.24
CA LEU A 92 -12.40 0.84 10.40
C LEU A 92 -10.99 1.35 10.05
N GLY A 93 -10.84 2.63 9.73
CA GLY A 93 -9.55 3.27 9.48
C GLY A 93 -8.59 3.13 10.66
N GLU A 94 -9.04 3.38 11.89
CA GLU A 94 -8.23 3.18 13.10
C GLU A 94 -7.81 1.71 13.28
N GLN A 95 -8.70 0.75 12.98
CA GLN A 95 -8.40 -0.68 13.05
C GLN A 95 -7.36 -1.09 12.01
N ILE A 96 -7.48 -0.59 10.77
CA ILE A 96 -6.50 -0.81 9.70
C ILE A 96 -5.15 -0.21 10.08
N VAL A 97 -5.11 1.01 10.63
CA VAL A 97 -3.87 1.64 11.13
C VAL A 97 -3.21 0.75 12.19
N LEU A 98 -3.99 0.23 13.15
CA LEU A 98 -3.46 -0.63 14.20
C LEU A 98 -2.86 -1.92 13.63
N ALA A 99 -3.59 -2.60 12.73
CA ALA A 99 -3.13 -3.83 12.09
C ALA A 99 -1.86 -3.60 11.24
N ALA A 100 -1.86 -2.54 10.41
CA ALA A 100 -0.73 -2.19 9.56
C ALA A 100 0.51 -1.79 10.37
N ASN A 101 0.33 -1.07 11.48
CA ASN A 101 1.43 -0.70 12.36
C ASN A 101 2.04 -1.93 13.06
N GLY A 102 1.20 -2.85 13.55
CA GLY A 102 1.66 -4.11 14.13
C GLY A 102 2.49 -4.94 13.14
N TRP A 103 1.95 -5.15 11.95
CA TRP A 103 2.64 -5.82 10.86
C TRP A 103 4.01 -5.19 10.53
N ALA A 104 4.06 -3.87 10.39
CA ALA A 104 5.31 -3.18 10.05
C ALA A 104 6.37 -3.36 11.13
N LEU A 105 5.97 -3.27 12.41
CA LEU A 105 6.87 -3.49 13.55
C LEU A 105 7.42 -4.91 13.58
N ASP A 106 6.59 -5.92 13.31
CA ASP A 106 7.02 -7.32 13.25
C ASP A 106 8.05 -7.55 12.13
N CYS A 107 7.80 -7.02 10.92
CA CYS A 107 8.74 -7.09 9.80
C CYS A 107 10.10 -6.44 10.15
N ILE A 108 10.06 -5.27 10.79
CA ILE A 108 11.27 -4.55 11.24
C ILE A 108 12.00 -5.36 12.31
N ALA A 109 11.29 -5.96 13.26
CA ALA A 109 11.88 -6.77 14.32
C ALA A 109 12.56 -8.03 13.77
N SER A 110 11.90 -8.76 12.86
CA SER A 110 12.44 -9.97 12.23
C SER A 110 13.74 -9.70 11.46
N ARG A 111 13.91 -8.52 10.85
CA ARG A 111 15.16 -8.11 10.21
C ARG A 111 16.32 -8.01 11.21
N HIS A 112 16.07 -7.54 12.43
CA HIS A 112 17.10 -7.42 13.46
C HIS A 112 17.48 -8.77 14.08
N GLY A 113 16.66 -9.82 13.91
CA GLY A 113 16.96 -11.17 14.39
C GLY A 113 17.88 -12.00 13.48
N ALA A 114 17.91 -11.72 12.17
CA ALA A 114 18.66 -12.53 11.19
C ALA A 114 20.14 -12.11 11.01
N GLY A 115 20.61 -11.07 11.71
CA GLY A 115 21.99 -10.55 11.64
C GLY A 115 22.93 -10.99 12.76
N ALA A 116 22.49 -11.90 13.64
CA ALA A 116 23.26 -12.39 14.79
C ALA A 116 23.39 -13.91 14.77
N LEU A 117 23.99 -14.47 13.73
CA LEU A 117 24.57 -15.82 13.72
C LEU A 117 25.87 -15.82 12.91
#